data_AF-A0A821W6A6-F1
#
_entry.id   AF-A0A821W6A6-F1
#
_cell.length_a   1.000
_cell.length_b   1.000
_cell.length_c   1.000
_cell.angle_alpha   90.00
_cell.angle_beta   90.00
_cell.angle_gamma   90.00
#
_symmetry.space_group_name_H-M   'P 1'
#
loop_
_entity.id
_entity.type
_entity.pdbx_description
1 polymer ?
#
loop_
_entity_poly.entity_id
_entity_poly.type
_entity_poly.pdbx_seq_one_letter_code
_entity_poly.pdbx_strand_id
1 'polypeptide(L)'
;VSMARALYRNADIYLLDDPLSAVDVKVAKHLFQKSIKSYLADKICILVTHQIQFLQNATKIIVLNNGEMVQIGSYTDLLASSSSFARLLDDIHQFEQQHSIELHQQQSIISSTSSDVDEETLALS
;
A
#
# COMPACT_ATOMS: atom_id res chain seq x y z
N VAL A 1 13.06 9.50 -2.39
CA VAL A 1 13.91 10.56 -1.76
C VAL A 1 13.33 11.08 -0.44
N SER A 2 12.03 11.34 -0.33
CA SER A 2 11.39 11.86 0.90
C SER A 2 11.55 10.96 2.14
N MET A 3 11.27 9.66 2.01
CA MET A 3 11.36 8.74 3.15
C MET A 3 12.79 8.61 3.68
N ALA A 4 13.79 8.51 2.80
CA ALA A 4 15.20 8.53 3.22
C ALA A 4 15.50 9.81 4.02
N ARG A 5 15.12 10.99 3.52
CA ARG A 5 15.32 12.25 4.23
C ARG A 5 14.64 12.30 5.60
N ALA A 6 13.47 11.66 5.75
CA ALA A 6 12.84 11.52 7.06
C ALA A 6 13.71 10.65 7.99
N LEU A 7 14.10 9.44 7.56
CA LEU A 7 14.89 8.52 8.39
C LEU A 7 16.22 9.12 8.86
N TYR A 8 16.89 9.91 8.03
CA TYR A 8 18.15 10.57 8.39
C TYR A 8 18.01 11.72 9.41
N ARG A 9 16.78 12.22 9.67
CA ARG A 9 16.57 13.32 10.63
C ARG A 9 16.73 12.91 12.10
N ASN A 10 16.72 11.61 12.42
CA ASN A 10 16.77 11.09 13.79
C ASN A 10 15.85 11.87 14.77
N ALA A 11 14.58 12.03 14.40
CA ALA A 11 13.57 12.66 15.26
C ALA A 11 13.01 11.67 16.29
N ASP A 12 12.33 12.17 17.32
CA ASP A 12 11.61 11.33 18.29
C ASP A 12 10.21 10.93 17.80
N ILE A 13 9.61 11.78 16.94
CA ILE A 13 8.26 11.60 16.40
C ILE A 13 8.29 11.71 14.88
N TYR A 14 7.70 10.72 14.22
CA TYR A 14 7.53 10.63 12.77
C TYR A 14 6.05 10.67 12.40
N LEU A 15 5.69 11.60 11.53
CA LEU A 15 4.39 11.70 10.88
C LEU A 15 4.59 11.32 9.42
N LEU A 16 4.02 10.19 9.00
CA LEU A 16 4.19 9.66 7.66
C LEU A 16 2.83 9.67 6.95
N ASP A 17 2.70 10.56 5.96
CA ASP A 17 1.51 10.65 5.13
C ASP A 17 1.71 9.81 3.86
N ASP A 18 1.12 8.62 3.88
CA ASP A 18 1.13 7.61 2.83
C ASP A 18 2.50 7.40 2.12
N PRO A 19 3.58 7.14 2.88
CA PRO A 19 4.96 7.13 2.38
C PRO A 19 5.29 6.01 1.38
N LEU A 20 4.41 5.01 1.24
CA LEU A 20 4.64 3.78 0.48
C LEU A 20 3.71 3.62 -0.74
N SER A 21 2.84 4.59 -1.03
CA SER A 21 1.84 4.47 -2.11
C SER A 21 2.41 4.52 -3.51
N ALA A 22 3.53 5.22 -3.71
CA ALA A 22 4.20 5.32 -5.01
C ALA A 22 5.19 4.17 -5.30
N VAL A 23 5.18 3.12 -4.47
CA VAL A 23 6.16 2.03 -4.50
C VAL A 23 5.43 0.71 -4.73
N ASP A 24 6.05 -0.20 -5.49
CA ASP A 24 5.46 -1.53 -5.70
C ASP A 24 5.30 -2.30 -4.39
N VAL A 25 4.33 -3.23 -4.35
CA VAL A 25 3.96 -3.97 -3.13
C VAL A 25 5.15 -4.70 -2.49
N LYS A 26 6.08 -5.25 -3.27
CA LYS A 26 7.22 -5.99 -2.72
C LYS A 26 8.21 -5.04 -2.05
N VAL A 27 8.54 -3.94 -2.71
CA VAL A 27 9.46 -2.94 -2.16
C VAL A 27 8.80 -2.18 -1.00
N ALA A 28 7.50 -1.89 -1.06
CA ALA A 28 6.74 -1.30 0.04
C ALA A 28 6.81 -2.16 1.30
N LYS A 29 6.58 -3.48 1.19
CA LYS A 29 6.74 -4.43 2.31
C LYS A 29 8.16 -4.44 2.86
N HIS A 30 9.15 -4.42 1.97
CA HIS A 30 10.56 -4.39 2.38
C HIS A 30 10.89 -3.11 3.17
N LEU A 31 10.45 -1.96 2.67
CA LEU A 31 10.65 -0.65 3.30
C LEU A 31 9.92 -0.54 4.63
N PHE A 32 8.69 -1.04 4.72
CA PHE A 32 7.95 -1.10 5.97
C PHE A 32 8.72 -1.91 7.02
N GLN A 33 9.18 -3.11 6.67
CA GLN A 33 9.86 -3.99 7.61
C GLN A 33 11.21 -3.43 8.08
N LYS A 34 12.02 -2.92 7.15
CA LYS A 34 13.38 -2.43 7.45
C LYS A 34 13.37 -1.03 8.08
N SER A 35 12.51 -0.15 7.61
CA SER A 35 12.54 1.26 8.02
C SER A 35 11.58 1.49 9.18
N ILE A 36 10.29 1.23 8.99
CA ILE A 36 9.27 1.58 9.97
C ILE A 36 9.30 0.62 11.17
N LYS A 37 9.38 -0.68 10.91
CA LYS A 37 9.35 -1.70 11.97
C LYS A 37 10.68 -1.89 12.69
N SER A 38 11.80 -1.71 12.00
CA SER A 38 13.13 -1.98 12.56
C SER A 38 13.89 -0.70 12.91
N TYR A 39 14.08 0.22 11.95
CA TYR A 39 14.85 1.44 12.20
C TYR A 39 14.12 2.42 13.13
N LEU A 40 12.80 2.51 13.04
CA LEU A 40 11.97 3.38 13.89
C LEU A 40 11.33 2.65 15.08
N ALA A 41 11.83 1.46 15.45
CA ALA A 41 11.23 0.60 16.48
C ALA A 41 11.16 1.27 17.86
N ASP A 42 12.10 2.17 18.17
CA ASP A 42 12.21 2.91 19.43
C ASP A 42 11.59 4.33 19.35
N LYS A 43 10.97 4.69 18.21
CA LYS A 43 10.43 6.03 17.96
C LYS A 43 8.90 6.02 17.92
N ILE A 44 8.29 7.19 18.11
CA ILE A 44 6.84 7.35 17.89
C ILE A 44 6.61 7.52 16.39
N CYS A 45 5.90 6.58 15.77
CA CYS A 45 5.58 6.63 14.36
C CYS A 45 4.05 6.64 14.17
N ILE A 46 3.54 7.71 13.58
CA ILE A 46 2.16 7.83 13.13
C ILE A 46 2.15 7.68 11.62
N LEU A 47 1.56 6.58 11.15
CA LEU A 47 1.43 6.25 9.74
C LEU A 47 -0.01 6.46 9.30
N VAL A 48 -0.22 7.41 8.39
CA VAL A 48 -1.45 7.55 7.62
C VAL A 48 -1.28 6.72 6.37
N THR A 49 -2.18 5.77 6.13
CA THR A 49 -2.14 4.94 4.92
C THR A 49 -3.51 4.39 4.60
N HIS A 50 -3.76 4.17 3.31
CA HIS A 50 -4.91 3.41 2.82
C HIS A 50 -4.60 1.91 2.68
N GLN A 51 -3.34 1.49 2.88
CA GLN A 51 -2.91 0.11 2.65
C GLN A 51 -3.14 -0.77 3.89
N ILE A 52 -4.19 -1.60 3.84
CA ILE A 52 -4.60 -2.48 4.95
C ILE A 52 -3.51 -3.43 5.40
N GLN A 53 -2.69 -3.92 4.47
CA GLN A 53 -1.63 -4.90 4.75
C GLN A 53 -0.65 -4.47 5.85
N PHE A 54 -0.54 -3.17 6.14
CA PHE A 54 0.30 -2.63 7.20
C PHE A 54 -0.44 -2.47 8.55
N LEU A 55 -1.79 -2.43 8.55
CA LEU A 55 -2.60 -2.23 9.75
C LEU A 55 -2.45 -3.38 10.75
N GLN A 56 -2.35 -4.63 10.28
CA GLN A 56 -2.12 -5.81 11.13
C GLN A 56 -0.85 -5.72 11.99
N ASN A 57 0.10 -4.88 11.56
CA ASN A 57 1.37 -4.66 12.22
C ASN A 57 1.36 -3.44 13.16
N ALA A 58 0.29 -2.64 13.17
CA ALA A 58 0.20 -1.45 13.99
C ALA A 58 -0.10 -1.81 15.46
N THR A 59 0.53 -1.10 16.38
CA THR A 59 0.24 -1.23 17.82
C THR A 59 -1.15 -0.71 18.15
N LYS A 60 -1.59 0.35 17.46
CA LYS A 60 -2.90 0.97 17.59
C LYS A 60 -3.30 1.57 16.25
N ILE A 61 -4.57 1.40 15.89
CA ILE A 61 -5.19 1.91 14.68
C ILE A 61 -6.24 2.92 15.10
N ILE A 62 -6.30 4.03 14.37
CA ILE A 62 -7.31 5.06 14.51
C ILE A 62 -8.06 5.10 13.19
N VAL A 63 -9.37 4.89 13.23
CA VAL A 63 -10.24 5.02 12.06
C VAL A 63 -10.91 6.37 12.13
N LEU A 64 -10.76 7.15 11.05
CA LEU A 64 -11.34 8.47 10.90
C LEU A 64 -12.47 8.42 9.87
N ASN A 65 -13.56 9.13 10.13
CA ASN A 65 -14.64 9.37 9.18
C ASN A 65 -15.05 10.85 9.25
N ASN A 66 -15.05 11.56 8.12
CA ASN A 66 -15.41 12.98 8.05
C ASN A 66 -14.71 13.88 9.08
N GLY A 67 -13.42 13.59 9.37
CA GLY A 67 -12.62 14.35 10.33
C GLY A 67 -12.84 13.97 11.81
N GLU A 68 -13.77 13.05 12.10
CA GLU A 68 -14.01 12.54 13.45
C GLU A 68 -13.42 11.15 13.66
N MET A 69 -12.92 10.90 14.87
CA MET A 69 -12.44 9.57 15.26
C MET A 69 -13.64 8.68 15.58
N VAL A 70 -13.87 7.70 14.71
CA VAL A 70 -14.98 6.75 14.88
C VAL A 70 -14.56 5.54 15.70
N GLN A 71 -13.31 5.10 15.58
CA GLN A 71 -12.80 3.94 16.33
C GLN A 71 -11.31 4.05 16.62
N ILE A 72 -10.89 3.36 17.69
CA ILE A 72 -9.51 3.23 18.10
C ILE A 72 -9.28 1.88 18.78
N GLY A 73 -8.21 1.17 18.42
CA GLY A 73 -7.94 -0.15 18.98
C GLY A 73 -6.78 -0.87 18.29
N SER A 74 -6.47 -2.09 18.72
CA SER A 74 -5.60 -2.97 17.94
C SER A 74 -6.35 -3.53 16.73
N TYR A 75 -5.64 -4.12 15.76
CA TYR A 75 -6.26 -4.75 14.60
C TYR A 75 -7.30 -5.81 15.01
N THR A 76 -6.97 -6.64 16.00
CA THR A 76 -7.87 -7.69 16.50
C THR A 76 -9.10 -7.13 17.19
N ASP A 77 -8.95 -6.04 17.96
CA ASP A 77 -10.07 -5.41 18.66
C ASP A 77 -11.04 -4.78 17.67
N LEU A 78 -10.52 -4.07 16.66
CA LEU A 78 -11.35 -3.41 15.64
C LEU A 78 -12.10 -4.43 14.77
N LEU A 79 -11.45 -5.55 14.44
CA LEU A 79 -12.06 -6.66 13.70
C LEU A 79 -13.19 -7.34 14.49
N ALA A 80 -13.02 -7.51 15.81
CA ALA A 80 -14.02 -8.15 16.66
C ALA A 80 -15.17 -7.21 17.05
N SER A 81 -14.90 -5.91 17.18
CA SER A 81 -15.82 -4.94 17.77
C SER A 81 -16.79 -4.31 16.79
N SER A 82 -16.49 -4.28 15.48
CA SER A 82 -17.31 -3.48 14.56
C SER A 82 -17.53 -4.09 13.18
N SER A 83 -18.79 -4.08 12.75
CA SER A 83 -19.17 -4.36 11.37
C SER A 83 -18.67 -3.26 10.41
N SER A 84 -18.44 -2.04 10.89
CA SER A 84 -17.97 -0.93 10.05
C SER A 84 -16.51 -1.08 9.62
N PHE A 85 -15.62 -1.52 10.52
CA PHE A 85 -14.23 -1.79 10.16
C PHE A 85 -14.14 -3.03 9.26
N ALA A 86 -14.91 -4.09 9.56
CA ALA A 86 -15.00 -5.26 8.69
C ALA A 86 -15.46 -4.91 7.27
N ARG A 87 -16.51 -4.08 7.12
CA ARG A 87 -16.97 -3.59 5.81
C ARG A 87 -15.90 -2.76 5.10
N LEU A 88 -15.20 -1.87 5.81
CA LEU A 88 -14.11 -1.09 5.22
C LEU A 88 -12.98 -2.01 4.71
N LEU A 89 -12.66 -3.08 5.44
CA LEU A 89 -11.71 -4.09 4.98
C LEU A 89 -12.23 -4.77 3.71
N ASP A 90 -13.49 -5.22 3.71
CA ASP A 90 -14.10 -5.90 2.56
C ASP A 90 -14.10 -5.01 1.31
N ASP A 91 -14.50 -3.74 1.44
CA ASP A 91 -14.54 -2.77 0.34
C ASP A 91 -13.14 -2.57 -0.25
N ILE A 92 -12.13 -2.35 0.60
CA ILE A 92 -10.75 -2.15 0.13
C ILE A 92 -10.18 -3.43 -0.50
N HIS A 93 -10.48 -4.62 0.05
CA HIS A 93 -10.07 -5.89 -0.54
C HIS A 93 -10.68 -6.11 -1.93
N GLN A 94 -11.92 -5.66 -2.17
CA GLN A 94 -12.53 -5.69 -3.49
C GLN A 94 -11.85 -4.73 -4.46
N PHE A 95 -11.53 -3.51 -4.02
CA PHE A 95 -10.78 -2.53 -4.82
C PHE A 95 -9.40 -3.06 -5.24
N GLU A 96 -8.64 -3.70 -4.35
CA GLU A 96 -7.32 -4.28 -4.67
C GLU A 96 -7.42 -5.45 -5.66
N GLN A 97 -8.47 -6.27 -5.59
CA GLN A 97 -8.69 -7.38 -6.52
C GLN A 97 -9.08 -6.90 -7.92
N GLN A 98 -9.94 -5.87 -8.03
CA GLN A 98 -10.26 -5.30 -9.34
C GLN A 98 -9.05 -4.68 -10.03
N HIS A 99 -8.20 -3.96 -9.28
CA HIS A 99 -6.98 -3.37 -9.84
C HIS A 99 -5.98 -4.42 -10.33
N SER A 100 -5.87 -5.55 -9.64
CA SER A 100 -4.96 -6.64 -10.06
C SER A 100 -5.48 -7.41 -11.29
N ILE A 101 -6.80 -7.47 -11.49
CA ILE A 101 -7.44 -8.05 -12.68
C ILE A 101 -7.27 -7.14 -13.91
N GLU A 102 -7.48 -5.82 -13.78
CA GLU A 102 -7.29 -4.86 -14.88
C GLU A 102 -5.84 -4.83 -15.38
N LEU A 103 -4.86 -4.86 -14.47
CA LEU A 103 -3.44 -4.92 -14.83
C LEU A 103 -3.07 -6.21 -15.58
N HIS A 104 -3.68 -7.35 -15.22
CA HIS A 104 -3.48 -8.61 -15.94
C HIS A 104 -4.11 -8.60 -17.34
N GLN A 105 -5.27 -7.96 -17.50
CA GLN A 105 -5.92 -7.82 -18.82
C GLN A 105 -5.11 -6.92 -19.78
N GLN A 106 -4.52 -5.83 -19.27
CA GLN A 106 -3.68 -4.96 -20.10
C GLN A 106 -2.37 -5.64 -20.53
N GLN A 107 -1.75 -6.46 -19.67
CA GLN A 107 -0.55 -7.22 -20.03
C GLN A 107 -0.83 -8.34 -21.05
N SER A 108 -1.99 -9.01 -20.97
CA SER A 108 -2.33 -10.04 -21.97
C SER A 108 -2.55 -9.44 -23.36
N ILE A 109 -3.18 -8.26 -23.45
CA ILE A 109 -3.42 -7.56 -24.72
C ILE A 109 -2.11 -7.15 -25.40
N ILE A 110 -1.13 -6.66 -24.64
CA ILE A 110 0.18 -6.26 -25.17
C ILE A 110 0.98 -7.49 -25.66
N SER A 111 0.89 -8.62 -24.95
CA SER A 111 1.58 -9.86 -25.35
C SER A 111 1.02 -10.47 -26.64
N SER A 112 -0.26 -10.28 -26.93
CA SER A 112 -0.90 -10.76 -28.17
C SER A 112 -0.65 -9.89 -29.41
N THR A 113 -0.14 -8.67 -29.26
CA THR A 113 0.11 -7.75 -30.40
C THR A 113 1.55 -7.79 -30.93
N SER A 114 2.47 -8.51 -30.26
CA SER A 114 3.88 -8.61 -30.70
C SER A 114 4.20 -9.85 -31.55
N SER A 115 3.21 -10.68 -31.90
CA SER A 115 3.43 -11.89 -32.72
C SER A 115 3.21 -11.72 -34.23
N ASP A 116 2.77 -10.54 -34.71
CA ASP A 116 2.33 -10.37 -36.11
C ASP A 116 3.07 -9.28 -36.94
N VAL A 117 4.31 -8.87 -36.60
CA VAL A 117 5.00 -7.76 -37.35
C VAL A 117 6.31 -8.16 -38.07
N ASP A 118 6.80 -9.39 -37.98
CA ASP A 118 8.17 -9.71 -38.46
C ASP A 118 8.29 -10.50 -39.78
N GLU A 119 7.38 -10.37 -40.75
CA GLU A 119 7.61 -11.03 -42.06
C GLU A 119 7.30 -10.24 -43.35
N GLU A 120 7.07 -8.93 -43.31
CA GLU A 120 6.77 -8.19 -44.56
C GLU A 120 7.40 -6.79 -44.67
N THR A 121 8.70 -6.66 -44.37
CA THR A 121 9.47 -5.49 -44.84
C THR A 121 10.90 -5.86 -45.21
N LEU A 122 11.04 -6.80 -46.15
CA LEU A 122 12.29 -7.04 -46.88
C LEU A 122 11.99 -7.36 -48.35
N ALA A 123 11.16 -6.53 -48.97
CA ALA A 123 11.05 -6.44 -50.42
C ALA A 123 10.47 -5.07 -50.80
N LEU A 124 11.34 -4.07 -50.98
CA LEU A 124 11.30 -3.04 -52.03
C LEU A 124 12.06 -1.78 -51.58
N SER A 125 13.21 -1.59 -52.25
CA SER A 125 14.03 -0.36 -52.38
C SER A 125 15.08 -0.10 -51.31
#